data_AF-A0A9D8FV25-F1
#
_entry.id   AF-A0A9D8FV25-F1
#
_cell.length_a   1.000
_cell.length_b   1.000
_cell.length_c   1.000
_cell.angle_alpha   90.00
_cell.angle_beta   90.00
_cell.angle_gamma   90.00
#
_symmetry.space_group_name_H-M   'P 1'
#
loop_
_entity.id
_entity.type
_entity.pdbx_description
1 polymer ?
#
loop_
_entity_poly.entity_id
_entity_poly.type
_entity_poly.pdbx_seq_one_letter_code
_entity_poly.pdbx_strand_id
1 'polypeptide(L)'
;MSLMDKQLAPAELVGALDALDVLFLAGGVGNPQVTPVELLQGLACAPEARLRSAIVPLILRHPEFADDARIAAQALSALPLVTCECFYTAALLLQREYRDRLARVLGAQPRLPDWFSAALGIVLSADVSVSLRTLGARHAALTGLTINWVGTYRHAAERLIRHREVLQQWNYPRVQLAT
;
A
#
# COMPACT_ATOMS: atom_id res chain seq x y z
N MET A 1 -30.72 -7.51 -5.11
CA MET A 1 -30.13 -7.63 -3.76
C MET A 1 -28.90 -6.75 -3.75
N SER A 2 -28.99 -5.56 -3.15
CA SER A 2 -27.93 -4.55 -3.19
C SER A 2 -26.81 -4.95 -2.23
N LEU A 3 -25.61 -5.22 -2.75
CA LEU A 3 -24.38 -5.48 -1.98
C LEU A 3 -23.68 -4.17 -1.56
N MET A 4 -24.37 -3.03 -1.63
CA MET A 4 -23.83 -1.74 -1.23
C MET A 4 -24.04 -1.52 0.28
N ASP A 5 -22.97 -1.09 0.93
CA ASP A 5 -22.89 -0.52 2.29
C ASP A 5 -22.57 -1.44 3.47
N LYS A 6 -21.83 -2.56 3.28
CA LYS A 6 -20.99 -3.02 4.41
C LYS A 6 -19.68 -2.24 4.41
N GLN A 7 -19.67 -1.07 5.05
CA GLN A 7 -18.43 -0.37 5.35
C GLN A 7 -17.65 -1.18 6.39
N LEU A 8 -16.44 -1.62 6.04
CA LEU A 8 -15.57 -2.36 6.95
C LEU A 8 -15.15 -1.46 8.12
N ALA A 9 -15.27 -1.98 9.33
CA ALA A 9 -14.80 -1.27 10.51
C ALA A 9 -13.26 -1.20 10.51
N PRO A 10 -12.64 -0.17 11.14
CA PRO A 10 -11.18 -0.06 11.23
C PRO A 10 -10.50 -1.34 11.75
N ALA A 11 -11.10 -2.03 12.72
CA ALA A 11 -10.57 -3.28 13.26
C ALA A 11 -10.60 -4.44 12.25
N GLU A 12 -11.61 -4.51 11.37
CA GLU A 12 -11.69 -5.50 10.29
C GLU A 12 -10.60 -5.23 9.24
N LEU A 13 -10.35 -3.96 8.91
CA LEU A 13 -9.27 -3.58 7.99
C LEU A 13 -7.89 -3.95 8.54
N VAL A 14 -7.64 -3.68 9.83
CA VAL A 14 -6.39 -4.08 10.48
C VAL A 14 -6.25 -5.60 10.51
N GLY A 15 -7.31 -6.33 10.88
CA GLY A 15 -7.30 -7.79 10.90
C GLY A 15 -7.04 -8.41 9.52
N ALA A 16 -7.58 -7.83 8.45
CA ALA A 16 -7.33 -8.26 7.08
C ALA A 16 -5.89 -7.98 6.64
N LEU A 17 -5.33 -6.81 6.99
CA LEU A 17 -3.92 -6.50 6.74
C LEU A 17 -2.98 -7.46 7.48
N ASP A 18 -3.28 -7.78 8.75
CA ASP A 18 -2.49 -8.70 9.56
C ASP A 18 -2.51 -10.12 8.98
N ALA A 19 -3.68 -10.59 8.50
CA ALA A 19 -3.83 -11.88 7.83
C ALA A 19 -3.02 -11.99 6.52
N LEU A 20 -2.76 -10.84 5.88
CA LEU A 20 -1.92 -10.71 4.69
C LEU A 20 -0.46 -10.39 5.06
N ASP A 21 -0.09 -10.48 6.33
CA ASP A 21 1.28 -10.26 6.80
C ASP A 21 1.77 -8.83 6.43
N VAL A 22 0.82 -7.88 6.42
CA VAL A 22 1.02 -6.43 6.27
C VAL A 22 0.84 -5.80 7.66
N LEU A 23 1.79 -6.07 8.56
CA LEU A 23 1.79 -5.62 9.95
C LEU A 23 2.09 -4.10 10.06
N PHE A 24 1.13 -3.31 9.59
CA PHE A 24 1.21 -1.85 9.52
C PHE A 24 0.58 -1.18 10.75
N LEU A 25 -0.42 -1.83 11.34
CA LEU A 25 -1.17 -1.39 12.51
C LEU A 25 -1.29 -2.57 13.49
N ALA A 26 -1.54 -2.29 14.76
CA ALA A 26 -1.68 -3.33 15.79
C ALA A 26 -3.14 -3.43 16.26
N GLY A 27 -3.58 -4.63 16.67
CA GLY A 27 -4.84 -4.82 17.40
C GLY A 27 -6.04 -5.23 16.54
N GLY A 28 -5.83 -5.85 15.38
CA GLY A 28 -6.92 -6.40 14.57
C GLY A 28 -7.52 -7.67 15.19
N VAL A 29 -8.85 -7.81 15.09
CA VAL A 29 -9.53 -9.10 15.30
C VAL A 29 -9.62 -9.75 13.93
N GLY A 30 -8.98 -10.92 13.75
CA GLY A 30 -8.89 -11.57 12.45
C GLY A 30 -10.28 -11.82 11.85
N ASN A 31 -10.54 -11.26 10.68
CA ASN A 31 -11.71 -11.60 9.87
C ASN A 31 -11.24 -12.02 8.47
N PRO A 32 -11.06 -13.33 8.22
CA PRO A 32 -10.47 -13.85 6.98
C PRO A 32 -11.40 -13.79 5.76
N GLN A 33 -12.58 -13.15 5.84
CA GLN A 33 -13.57 -13.14 4.75
C GLN A 33 -13.57 -11.87 3.89
N VAL A 34 -12.62 -10.95 4.06
CA VAL A 34 -12.53 -9.73 3.25
C VAL A 34 -11.78 -10.00 1.95
N THR A 35 -12.41 -9.74 0.81
CA THR A 35 -11.76 -9.85 -0.51
C THR A 35 -10.73 -8.72 -0.71
N PRO A 36 -9.72 -8.88 -1.58
CA PRO A 36 -8.75 -7.81 -1.86
C PRO A 36 -9.40 -6.51 -2.35
N VAL A 37 -10.45 -6.60 -3.18
CA VAL A 37 -11.24 -5.46 -3.65
C VAL A 37 -11.89 -4.72 -2.49
N GLU A 38 -12.61 -5.43 -1.61
CA GLU A 38 -13.26 -4.84 -0.44
C GLU A 38 -12.24 -4.22 0.52
N LEU A 39 -11.09 -4.86 0.71
CA LEU A 39 -10.01 -4.35 1.54
C LEU A 39 -9.48 -3.02 0.97
N LEU A 40 -9.16 -2.97 -0.33
CA LEU A 40 -8.64 -1.76 -0.98
C LEU A 40 -9.65 -0.61 -0.95
N GLN A 41 -10.94 -0.90 -1.17
CA GLN A 41 -12.01 0.09 -1.03
C GLN A 41 -12.12 0.59 0.42
N GLY A 42 -12.14 -0.33 1.38
CA GLY A 42 -12.25 0.00 2.80
C GLY A 42 -11.06 0.83 3.29
N LEU A 43 -9.83 0.49 2.87
CA LEU A 43 -8.64 1.29 3.18
C LEU A 43 -8.73 2.68 2.55
N ALA A 44 -9.18 2.80 1.30
CA ALA A 44 -9.30 4.09 0.62
C ALA A 44 -10.37 5.01 1.27
N CYS A 45 -11.46 4.42 1.77
CA CYS A 45 -12.55 5.10 2.45
C CYS A 45 -12.28 5.36 3.94
N ALA A 46 -11.23 4.77 4.53
CA ALA A 46 -10.98 4.87 5.96
C ALA A 46 -10.77 6.33 6.41
N PRO A 47 -11.34 6.76 7.54
CA PRO A 47 -11.15 8.12 8.05
C PRO A 47 -9.73 8.35 8.58
N GLU A 48 -9.03 7.31 9.04
CA GLU A 48 -7.65 7.41 9.51
C GLU A 48 -6.65 7.42 8.36
N ALA A 49 -5.80 8.45 8.31
CA ALA A 49 -4.76 8.58 7.28
C ALA A 49 -3.78 7.40 7.24
N ARG A 50 -3.52 6.77 8.39
CA ARG A 50 -2.64 5.59 8.48
C ARG A 50 -3.26 4.39 7.75
N LEU A 51 -4.56 4.15 7.90
CA LEU A 51 -5.25 3.07 7.17
C LEU A 51 -5.21 3.32 5.66
N ARG A 52 -5.51 4.56 5.22
CA ARG A 52 -5.35 4.92 3.79
C ARG A 52 -3.94 4.66 3.27
N SER A 53 -2.91 5.01 4.04
CA SER A 53 -1.52 4.77 3.64
C SER A 53 -1.11 3.30 3.59
N ALA A 54 -1.86 2.39 4.24
CA ALA A 54 -1.58 0.96 4.24
C ALA A 54 -1.80 0.30 2.86
N ILE A 55 -2.44 0.99 1.92
CA ILE A 55 -2.50 0.59 0.50
C ILE A 55 -1.09 0.40 -0.07
N VAL A 56 -0.13 1.27 0.29
CA VAL A 56 1.26 1.17 -0.20
C VAL A 56 1.91 -0.15 0.19
N PRO A 57 2.05 -0.49 1.50
CA PRO A 57 2.67 -1.74 1.89
C PRO A 57 1.85 -2.96 1.48
N LEU A 58 0.51 -2.86 1.39
CA LEU A 58 -0.33 -3.96 0.88
C LEU A 58 0.06 -4.31 -0.57
N ILE A 59 0.10 -3.32 -1.46
CA ILE A 59 0.42 -3.55 -2.88
C ILE A 59 1.89 -3.93 -3.08
N LEU A 60 2.82 -3.42 -2.25
CA LEU A 60 4.22 -3.85 -2.30
C LEU A 60 4.39 -5.31 -1.84
N ARG A 61 3.57 -5.78 -0.89
CA ARG A 61 3.62 -7.14 -0.36
C ARG A 61 2.92 -8.15 -1.27
N HIS A 62 1.81 -7.73 -1.87
CA HIS A 62 0.91 -8.51 -2.71
C HIS A 62 0.72 -7.83 -4.08
N PRO A 63 1.75 -7.82 -4.94
CA PRO A 63 1.63 -7.22 -6.28
C PRO A 63 0.61 -7.95 -7.17
N GLU A 64 0.22 -9.18 -6.83
CA GLU A 64 -0.90 -9.90 -7.45
C GLU A 64 -2.24 -9.16 -7.30
N PHE A 65 -2.40 -8.27 -6.32
CA PHE A 65 -3.61 -7.45 -6.13
C PHE A 65 -3.65 -6.21 -7.04
N ALA A 66 -2.77 -6.11 -8.04
CA ALA A 66 -2.73 -4.98 -8.94
C ALA A 66 -4.04 -4.80 -9.74
N ASP A 67 -4.65 -5.89 -10.20
CA ASP A 67 -5.94 -5.85 -10.89
C ASP A 67 -7.09 -5.58 -9.91
N ASP A 68 -7.02 -6.12 -8.68
CA ASP A 68 -8.00 -5.82 -7.63
C ASP A 68 -8.01 -4.33 -7.27
N ALA A 69 -6.85 -3.66 -7.27
CA ALA A 69 -6.76 -2.21 -7.08
C ALA A 69 -7.45 -1.43 -8.19
N ARG A 70 -7.30 -1.89 -9.44
CA ARG A 70 -8.00 -1.30 -10.60
C ARG A 70 -9.51 -1.49 -10.48
N ILE A 71 -9.97 -2.68 -10.09
CA ILE A 71 -11.39 -2.99 -9.88
C ILE A 71 -11.95 -2.17 -8.70
N ALA A 72 -11.21 -2.10 -7.59
CA ALA A 72 -11.59 -1.32 -6.41
C ALA A 72 -11.81 0.15 -6.78
N ALA A 73 -10.87 0.76 -7.51
CA ALA A 73 -10.96 2.15 -7.95
C ALA A 73 -12.20 2.42 -8.81
N GLN A 74 -12.63 1.49 -9.67
CA GLN A 74 -13.82 1.67 -10.52
C GLN A 74 -15.13 1.86 -9.73
N ALA A 75 -15.20 1.37 -8.49
CA ALA A 75 -16.36 1.53 -7.62
C ALA A 75 -16.23 2.73 -6.65
N LEU A 76 -15.07 3.39 -6.61
CA LEU A 76 -14.82 4.54 -5.75
C LEU A 76 -15.15 5.84 -6.50
N SER A 77 -15.45 6.89 -5.73
CA SER A 77 -15.64 8.24 -6.26
C SER A 77 -14.98 9.27 -5.34
N ALA A 78 -14.74 10.48 -5.84
CA ALA A 78 -14.20 11.60 -5.08
C ALA A 78 -12.87 11.29 -4.35
N LEU A 79 -12.78 11.65 -3.06
CA LEU A 79 -11.53 11.53 -2.29
C LEU A 79 -11.03 10.08 -2.10
N PRO A 80 -11.89 9.07 -1.85
CA PRO A 80 -11.46 7.67 -1.86
C PRO A 80 -10.83 7.22 -3.17
N LEU A 81 -11.38 7.62 -4.32
CA LEU A 81 -10.81 7.30 -5.63
C LEU A 81 -9.39 7.89 -5.75
N VAL A 82 -9.25 9.19 -5.50
CA VAL A 82 -7.97 9.91 -5.51
C VAL A 82 -6.96 9.24 -4.58
N THR A 83 -7.41 8.85 -3.39
CA THR A 83 -6.60 8.15 -2.39
C THR A 83 -6.07 6.83 -2.94
N CYS A 84 -6.94 5.98 -3.49
CA CYS A 84 -6.60 4.68 -4.03
C CYS A 84 -5.58 4.81 -5.17
N GLU A 85 -5.89 5.65 -6.17
CA GLU A 85 -5.03 5.87 -7.35
C GLU A 85 -3.65 6.41 -6.97
N CYS A 86 -3.60 7.39 -6.06
CA CYS A 86 -2.33 7.98 -5.67
C CYS A 86 -1.48 7.03 -4.83
N PHE A 87 -2.07 6.33 -3.84
CA PHE A 87 -1.29 5.38 -3.03
C PHE A 87 -0.85 4.15 -3.83
N TYR A 88 -1.66 3.68 -4.79
CA TYR A 88 -1.23 2.65 -5.74
C TYR A 88 -0.04 3.13 -6.59
N THR A 89 -0.15 4.32 -7.18
CA THR A 89 0.91 4.88 -8.03
C THR A 89 2.18 5.13 -7.21
N ALA A 90 2.04 5.49 -5.94
CA ALA A 90 3.16 5.56 -5.01
C ALA A 90 3.80 4.19 -4.78
N ALA A 91 3.02 3.12 -4.60
CA ALA A 91 3.54 1.76 -4.48
C ALA A 91 4.32 1.33 -5.72
N LEU A 92 3.81 1.60 -6.93
CA LEU A 92 4.52 1.38 -8.20
C LEU A 92 5.89 2.06 -8.22
N LEU A 93 5.95 3.34 -7.84
CA LEU A 93 7.20 4.11 -7.81
C LEU A 93 8.15 3.61 -6.74
N LEU A 94 7.65 3.30 -5.54
CA LEU A 94 8.46 2.80 -4.43
C LEU A 94 8.96 1.37 -4.67
N GLN A 95 8.25 0.55 -5.45
CA GLN A 95 8.76 -0.74 -5.92
C GLN A 95 10.03 -0.56 -6.78
N ARG A 96 10.08 0.51 -7.59
CA ARG A 96 11.29 0.86 -8.36
C ARG A 96 12.38 1.43 -7.46
N GLU A 97 12.05 2.34 -6.54
CA GLU A 97 13.03 2.97 -5.62
C GLU A 97 13.70 1.93 -4.71
N TYR A 98 12.93 1.00 -4.15
CA TYR A 98 13.40 0.03 -3.18
C TYR A 98 13.61 -1.38 -3.75
N ARG A 99 13.75 -1.52 -5.08
CA ARG A 99 13.82 -2.81 -5.79
C ARG A 99 14.72 -3.83 -5.07
N ASP A 100 15.96 -3.46 -4.79
CA ASP A 100 16.95 -4.38 -4.20
C ASP A 100 16.63 -4.73 -2.74
N ARG A 101 16.10 -3.78 -1.98
CA ARG A 101 15.70 -4.00 -0.58
C ARG A 101 14.46 -4.89 -0.51
N LEU A 102 13.46 -4.63 -1.34
CA LEU A 102 12.27 -5.46 -1.46
C LEU A 102 12.63 -6.88 -1.91
N ALA A 103 13.51 -7.02 -2.90
CA ALA A 103 13.98 -8.32 -3.37
C ALA A 103 14.65 -9.14 -2.26
N ARG A 104 15.41 -8.50 -1.38
CA ARG A 104 16.07 -9.17 -0.23
C ARG A 104 15.07 -9.68 0.80
N VAL A 105 14.00 -8.93 1.05
CA VAL A 105 13.09 -9.20 2.19
C VAL A 105 11.79 -9.90 1.79
N LEU A 106 11.38 -9.80 0.52
CA LEU A 106 10.16 -10.42 -0.04
C LEU A 106 10.46 -11.40 -1.17
N GLY A 107 11.72 -11.54 -1.60
CA GLY A 107 12.07 -12.28 -2.82
C GLY A 107 11.76 -11.50 -4.09
N ALA A 108 11.98 -12.13 -5.25
CA ALA A 108 11.63 -11.53 -6.54
C ALA A 108 10.11 -11.35 -6.65
N GLN A 109 9.68 -10.13 -6.93
CA GLN A 109 8.27 -9.76 -7.07
C GLN A 109 7.96 -9.33 -8.51
N PRO A 110 6.77 -9.63 -9.05
CA PRO A 110 6.36 -9.10 -10.35
C PRO A 110 6.28 -7.57 -10.30
N ARG A 111 6.55 -6.93 -11.45
CA ARG A 111 6.46 -5.48 -11.57
C ARG A 111 5.00 -5.05 -11.54
N LEU A 112 4.71 -4.00 -10.78
CA LEU A 112 3.40 -3.39 -10.79
C LEU A 112 3.14 -2.73 -12.16
N PRO A 113 1.95 -2.92 -12.75
CA PRO A 113 1.52 -2.20 -13.95
C PRO A 113 1.19 -0.73 -13.61
N ASP A 114 1.23 0.12 -14.64
CA ASP A 114 0.80 1.51 -14.50
C ASP A 114 -0.67 1.66 -14.91
N TRP A 115 -1.56 1.67 -13.90
CA TRP A 115 -3.00 1.81 -14.13
C TRP A 115 -3.52 3.24 -14.06
N PHE A 116 -2.85 4.13 -13.31
CA PHE A 116 -3.45 5.38 -12.88
C PHE A 116 -2.66 6.64 -13.24
N SER A 117 -1.43 6.55 -13.79
CA SER A 117 -0.68 7.75 -14.14
C SER A 117 -1.44 8.67 -15.11
N ALA A 118 -2.08 8.07 -16.12
CA ALA A 118 -2.90 8.79 -17.10
C ALA A 118 -4.13 9.46 -16.46
N ALA A 119 -4.87 8.75 -15.60
CA ALA A 119 -6.03 9.28 -14.88
C ALA A 119 -5.63 10.42 -13.92
N LEU A 120 -4.48 10.27 -13.26
CA LEU A 120 -3.90 11.29 -12.40
C LEU A 120 -3.31 12.47 -13.18
N GLY A 121 -3.18 12.38 -14.51
CA GLY A 121 -2.59 13.43 -15.35
C GLY A 121 -1.10 13.64 -15.08
N ILE A 122 -0.36 12.58 -14.74
CA ILE A 122 1.08 12.63 -14.50
C ILE A 122 1.82 11.78 -15.52
N VAL A 123 3.03 12.20 -15.88
CA VAL A 123 3.95 11.41 -16.71
C VAL A 123 5.04 10.85 -15.81
N LEU A 124 5.18 9.52 -15.79
CA LEU A 124 6.21 8.87 -14.99
C LEU A 124 7.58 9.03 -15.67
N SER A 125 8.57 9.47 -14.89
CA SER A 125 9.95 9.64 -15.33
C SER A 125 10.80 8.39 -15.06
N ALA A 126 11.95 8.31 -15.73
CA ALA A 126 13.01 7.38 -15.36
C ALA A 126 13.54 7.69 -13.93
N ASP A 127 13.58 8.97 -13.55
CA ASP A 127 13.88 9.41 -12.19
C ASP A 127 12.65 9.23 -11.29
N VAL A 128 12.73 8.25 -10.40
CA VAL A 128 11.66 7.93 -9.44
C VAL A 128 11.44 9.08 -8.46
N SER A 129 12.49 9.80 -8.05
CA SER A 129 12.36 10.92 -7.13
C SER A 129 11.60 12.09 -7.75
N VAL A 130 11.81 12.36 -9.04
CA VAL A 130 10.99 13.33 -9.79
C VAL A 130 9.53 12.87 -9.83
N SER A 131 9.29 11.61 -10.18
CA SER A 131 7.93 11.07 -10.30
C SER A 131 7.16 11.12 -8.97
N LEU A 132 7.82 10.80 -7.85
CA LEU A 132 7.22 10.88 -6.52
C LEU A 132 6.88 12.32 -6.12
N ARG A 133 7.75 13.30 -6.43
CA ARG A 133 7.44 14.72 -6.19
C ARG A 133 6.26 15.19 -7.02
N THR A 134 6.20 14.83 -8.30
CA THR A 134 5.07 15.14 -9.19
C THR A 134 3.77 14.52 -8.66
N LEU A 135 3.81 13.24 -8.27
CA LEU A 135 2.67 12.55 -7.67
C LEU A 135 2.23 13.24 -6.36
N GLY A 136 3.16 13.59 -5.48
CA GLY A 136 2.85 14.27 -4.22
C GLY A 136 2.21 15.65 -4.42
N ALA A 137 2.72 16.43 -5.39
CA ALA A 137 2.11 17.70 -5.77
C ALA A 137 0.70 17.51 -6.34
N ARG A 138 0.49 16.47 -7.16
CA ARG A 138 -0.82 16.13 -7.71
C ARG A 138 -1.80 15.68 -6.61
N HIS A 139 -1.36 14.83 -5.68
CA HIS A 139 -2.16 14.40 -4.54
C HIS A 139 -2.59 15.61 -3.69
N ALA A 140 -1.67 16.54 -3.42
CA ALA A 140 -1.98 17.78 -2.70
C ALA A 140 -3.05 18.61 -3.44
N ALA A 141 -2.91 18.78 -4.75
CA ALA A 141 -3.87 19.53 -5.55
C ALA A 141 -5.26 18.88 -5.58
N LEU A 142 -5.34 17.56 -5.67
CA LEU A 142 -6.61 16.82 -5.72
C LEU A 142 -7.33 16.73 -4.37
N THR A 143 -6.58 16.75 -3.26
CA THR A 143 -7.16 16.62 -1.91
C THR A 143 -7.29 17.94 -1.16
N GLY A 144 -6.60 19.00 -1.60
CA GLY A 144 -6.49 20.26 -0.87
C GLY A 144 -5.59 20.19 0.38
N LEU A 145 -4.92 19.05 0.63
CA LEU A 145 -4.08 18.86 1.81
C LEU A 145 -2.61 19.17 1.50
N THR A 146 -2.04 20.10 2.27
CA THR A 146 -0.65 20.53 2.19
C THR A 146 0.24 19.76 3.18
N ILE A 147 0.43 18.47 2.93
CA ILE A 147 1.31 17.60 3.74
C ILE A 147 2.51 17.09 2.93
N ASN A 148 3.52 16.54 3.62
CA ASN A 148 4.65 15.89 2.98
C ASN A 148 4.25 14.51 2.43
N TRP A 149 3.54 14.49 1.29
CA TRP A 149 3.05 13.28 0.64
C TRP A 149 4.16 12.29 0.29
N VAL A 150 5.30 12.76 -0.22
CA VAL A 150 6.45 11.90 -0.54
C VAL A 150 6.96 11.20 0.73
N GLY A 151 7.06 11.95 1.83
CA GLY A 151 7.41 11.41 3.14
C GLY A 151 6.39 10.37 3.62
N THR A 152 5.09 10.63 3.45
CA THR A 152 4.02 9.68 3.80
C THR A 152 4.15 8.37 3.04
N TYR A 153 4.37 8.42 1.72
CA TYR A 153 4.51 7.22 0.90
C TYR A 153 5.73 6.40 1.30
N ARG A 154 6.90 7.06 1.41
CA ARG A 154 8.15 6.42 1.81
C ARG A 154 8.05 5.81 3.20
N HIS A 155 7.47 6.53 4.14
CA HIS A 155 7.25 6.01 5.49
C HIS A 155 6.41 4.73 5.48
N ALA A 156 5.35 4.68 4.65
CA ALA A 156 4.50 3.51 4.55
C ALA A 156 5.28 2.28 4.02
N ALA A 157 6.07 2.45 2.96
CA ALA A 157 6.92 1.39 2.41
C ALA A 157 8.07 0.99 3.36
N GLU A 158 8.74 1.95 3.99
CA GLU A 158 9.85 1.70 4.92
C GLU A 158 9.40 0.89 6.13
N ARG A 159 8.17 1.11 6.62
CA ARG A 159 7.63 0.31 7.73
C ARG A 159 7.51 -1.16 7.36
N LEU A 160 7.00 -1.48 6.17
CA LEU A 160 6.97 -2.85 5.67
C LEU A 160 8.40 -3.43 5.58
N ILE A 161 9.30 -2.72 4.90
CA ILE A 161 10.66 -3.21 4.65
C ILE A 161 11.39 -3.46 5.98
N ARG A 162 11.40 -2.49 6.90
CA ARG A 162 12.08 -2.63 8.20
C ARG A 162 11.48 -3.75 9.04
N HIS A 163 10.16 -3.89 9.03
CA HIS A 163 9.50 -4.98 9.76
C HIS A 163 9.97 -6.35 9.24
N ARG A 164 10.10 -6.50 7.92
CA ARG A 164 10.62 -7.73 7.29
C ARG A 164 12.11 -7.96 7.55
N GLU A 165 12.91 -6.89 7.49
CA GLU A 165 14.35 -6.94 7.83
C GLU A 165 14.54 -7.47 9.25
N VAL A 166 13.73 -6.99 10.21
CA VAL A 166 13.72 -7.50 11.59
C VAL A 166 13.33 -8.97 11.59
N LEU A 167 12.18 -9.37 11.04
CA LEU A 167 11.77 -10.79 11.06
C LEU A 167 12.82 -11.74 10.45
N GLN A 168 13.54 -11.33 9.40
CA GLN A 168 14.65 -12.11 8.85
C GLN A 168 15.83 -12.25 9.81
N GLN A 169 16.17 -11.19 10.56
CA GLN A 169 17.23 -11.25 11.57
C GLN A 169 16.88 -12.19 12.73
N TRP A 170 15.61 -12.23 13.14
CA TRP A 170 15.14 -13.13 14.20
C TRP A 170 14.96 -14.58 13.71
N ASN A 171 14.75 -14.79 12.41
CA ASN A 171 14.71 -16.11 11.76
C ASN A 171 16.10 -16.65 11.34
N TYR A 172 17.18 -15.90 11.58
CA TYR A 172 18.52 -16.47 11.53
C TYR A 172 18.69 -17.45 12.69
N PRO A 173 19.13 -18.70 12.45
CA PRO A 173 19.15 -19.70 13.50
C PRO A 173 20.08 -19.27 14.63
N ARG A 174 19.62 -19.42 15.88
CA ARG A 174 20.47 -19.63 17.07
C ARG A 174 21.24 -20.96 16.96
N VAL A 175 21.80 -21.28 15.79
CA VAL A 175 22.67 -22.43 15.55
C VAL A 175 24.07 -21.88 15.41
N GLN A 176 24.65 -21.56 16.56
CA GLN A 176 26.08 -21.51 16.84
C GLN A 176 26.17 -21.06 18.29
N LEU A 177 26.25 -22.03 19.20
CA LEU A 177 26.95 -22.00 20.48
C LEU A 177 26.54 -23.26 21.26
N ALA A 178 27.13 -24.39 20.89
CA ALA A 178 27.38 -25.55 21.76
C ALA A 178 28.25 -26.54 20.96
N THR A 179 29.52 -26.20 20.80
CA THR A 179 30.62 -27.19 20.64
C THR A 179 31.26 -27.38 21.99
#